data_AF-A0A3N5VWQ4-F1
#
_entry.id   AF-A0A3N5VWQ4-F1
#
_cell.length_a   1.000
_cell.length_b   1.000
_cell.length_c   1.000
_cell.angle_alpha   90.00
_cell.angle_beta   90.00
_cell.angle_gamma   90.00
#
_symmetry.space_group_name_H-M   'P 1'
#
loop_
_entity.id
_entity.type
_entity.pdbx_description
1 polymer ?
#
loop_
_entity_poly.entity_id
_entity_poly.type
_entity_poly.pdbx_seq_one_letter_code
_entity_poly.pdbx_strand_id
1 'polypeptide(L)' 'MKPPTPVSFPESGRWLLKILARERRFVFGVYRREVKAIGYLGEIDRLFGVRTTTRNWNTISEIARVLGSG' A
#
# COMPACT_ATOMS: atom_id res chain seq x y z
N MET A 1 -10.29 -5.57 14.58
CA MET A 1 -11.18 -5.02 13.53
C MET A 1 -10.36 -4.81 12.27
N LYS A 2 -10.88 -5.12 11.06
CA LYS A 2 -10.15 -4.89 9.81
C LYS A 2 -10.45 -3.47 9.33
N PRO A 3 -9.44 -2.65 8.95
CA PRO A 3 -9.71 -1.34 8.36
C PRO A 3 -10.56 -1.50 7.09
N PRO A 4 -11.61 -0.68 6.91
CA PRO A 4 -12.39 -0.71 5.67
C PRO A 4 -11.48 -0.34 4.50
N THR A 5 -11.63 -1.01 3.37
CA THR A 5 -10.96 -0.67 2.10
C THR A 5 -12.04 -0.43 1.03
N PRO A 6 -11.88 0.57 0.14
CA PRO A 6 -10.67 1.38 -0.08
C PRO A 6 -10.46 2.51 0.93
N VAL A 7 -9.20 2.93 1.12
CA VAL A 7 -8.80 4.10 1.95
C VAL A 7 -7.96 5.05 1.11
N SER A 8 -8.19 6.35 1.26
CA SER A 8 -7.41 7.40 0.60
C SER A 8 -6.71 8.28 1.63
N PHE A 9 -5.48 8.69 1.31
CA PHE A 9 -4.68 9.62 2.10
C PHE A 9 -4.24 10.81 1.25
N PRO A 10 -4.41 12.05 1.75
CA PRO A 10 -5.23 12.40 2.91
C PRO A 10 -6.71 12.05 2.71
N GLU A 11 -7.48 11.98 3.80
CA GLU A 11 -8.92 11.64 3.78
C GLU A 11 -9.74 12.64 2.93
N SER A 12 -9.35 13.91 2.94
CA SER A 12 -9.96 14.98 2.15
C SER A 12 -8.99 15.60 1.16
N GLY A 13 -9.51 16.06 0.02
CA GLY A 13 -8.73 16.75 -1.01
C GLY A 13 -8.07 15.80 -2.00
N ARG A 14 -6.96 16.21 -2.60
CA ARG A 14 -6.26 15.41 -3.60
C ARG A 14 -5.53 14.26 -2.92
N TRP A 15 -5.96 13.03 -3.19
CA TRP A 15 -5.29 11.83 -2.70
C TRP A 15 -3.86 11.70 -3.26
N LEU A 16 -2.94 11.31 -2.40
CA LEU A 16 -1.55 10.97 -2.71
C LEU A 16 -1.25 9.48 -2.55
N LEU A 17 -1.99 8.79 -1.68
CA LEU A 17 -1.90 7.34 -1.50
C LEU A 17 -3.30 6.74 -1.39
N LYS A 18 -3.53 5.60 -2.04
CA LYS A 18 -4.78 4.84 -1.98
C LYS A 18 -4.48 3.38 -1.70
N ILE A 19 -5.09 2.85 -0.65
CA ILE A 19 -5.21 1.41 -0.45
C ILE A 19 -6.50 0.98 -1.15
N LEU A 20 -6.37 0.04 -2.09
CA LEU A 20 -7.50 -0.41 -2.90
C LEU A 20 -8.20 -1.59 -2.25
N ALA A 21 -7.44 -2.60 -1.84
CA ALA A 21 -7.95 -3.78 -1.16
C ALA A 21 -6.86 -4.51 -0.38
N ARG A 22 -7.27 -5.60 0.26
CA ARG A 22 -6.46 -6.46 1.11
C ARG A 22 -6.71 -7.92 0.77
N GLU A 23 -5.63 -8.68 0.58
CA GLU A 23 -5.64 -10.13 0.44
C GLU A 23 -4.79 -10.75 1.56
N ARG A 24 -5.42 -11.41 2.53
CA ARG A 24 -4.76 -11.93 3.75
C ARG A 24 -3.84 -10.90 4.43
N ARG A 25 -2.52 -11.04 4.28
CA ARG A 25 -1.49 -10.16 4.88
C ARG A 25 -0.99 -9.10 3.89
N PHE A 26 -1.43 -9.16 2.64
CA PHE A 26 -1.05 -8.21 1.60
C PHE A 26 -2.08 -7.11 1.49
N VAL A 27 -1.57 -5.89 1.38
CA VAL A 27 -2.35 -4.70 1.09
C VAL A 27 -1.78 -4.15 -0.21
N PHE A 28 -2.64 -3.83 -1.16
CA PHE A 28 -2.19 -3.28 -2.44
C PHE A 28 -2.92 -1.99 -2.76
N GLY A 29 -2.18 -1.14 -3.46
CA GLY A 29 -2.56 0.25 -3.62
C GLY A 29 -1.73 0.96 -4.66
N VAL A 30 -2.04 2.24 -4.79
CA VAL A 30 -1.36 3.16 -5.70
C VAL A 30 -0.99 4.42 -4.94
N TYR A 31 0.13 5.03 -5.29
CA TYR A 31 0.53 6.31 -4.75
C TYR A 31 1.01 7.22 -5.89
N ARG A 32 0.89 8.53 -5.70
CA ARG A 32 1.44 9.54 -6.60
C ARG A 32 2.91 9.74 -6.23
N ARG A 33 3.80 9.72 -7.21
CA ARG A 33 5.24 9.85 -6.99
C ARG A 33 5.62 11.29 -6.67
N GLU A 34 5.28 11.71 -5.46
CA GLU A 34 5.55 13.02 -4.90
C GLU A 34 6.19 12.84 -3.51
N VAL A 35 7.10 13.73 -3.11
CA VAL A 35 7.79 13.62 -1.81
C VAL A 35 6.80 13.53 -0.65
N LYS A 36 5.67 14.26 -0.75
CA LYS A 36 4.58 14.24 0.25
C LYS A 36 3.92 12.87 0.39
N ALA A 37 3.90 12.04 -0.66
CA ALA A 37 3.31 10.70 -0.60
C ALA A 37 4.08 9.74 0.31
N ILE A 38 5.41 9.93 0.43
CA ILE A 38 6.27 9.12 1.31
C ILE A 38 5.85 9.29 2.78
N GLY A 39 5.43 10.50 3.17
CA GLY A 39 4.93 10.78 4.51
C GLY A 39 3.69 9.95 4.89
N TYR A 40 2.85 9.60 3.90
CA TYR A 40 1.66 8.79 4.13
C TYR A 40 1.94 7.28 4.25
N LEU A 41 3.16 6.81 3.94
CA LEU A 41 3.51 5.40 4.16
C LEU A 41 3.47 5.04 5.66
N GLY A 42 3.82 5.98 6.54
CA GLY A 42 3.70 5.79 7.99
C GLY A 42 2.25 5.73 8.49
N GLU A 43 1.29 6.28 7.75
CA GLU A 43 -0.13 6.14 8.09
C GLU A 43 -0.64 4.72 7.86
N ILE A 44 -0.02 3.96 6.95
CA ILE A 44 -0.36 2.55 6.72
C ILE A 44 -0.08 1.75 7.99
N ASP A 45 1.08 1.98 8.63
CA ASP A 45 1.43 1.31 9.88
C ASP A 45 0.43 1.61 10.99
N ARG A 46 -0.02 2.87 11.10
CA ARG A 46 -1.04 3.27 12.08
C ARG A 46 -2.40 2.65 11.77
N LEU A 47 -2.82 2.66 10.51
CA LEU A 47 -4.10 2.09 10.06
C LEU A 47 -4.19 0.60 10.39
N PHE A 48 -3.12 -0.16 10.21
CA PHE A 48 -3.10 -1.60 10.48
C PHE A 48 -2.59 -1.98 11.88
N GLY A 49 -2.10 -1.00 12.66
CA GLY A 49 -1.57 -1.21 14.01
C GLY A 49 -0.29 -2.05 14.09
N VAL A 50 0.40 -2.24 12.95
CA VAL A 50 1.61 -3.06 12.82
C VAL A 50 2.56 -2.42 11.81
N ARG A 51 3.87 -2.61 12.00
CA ARG A 51 4.86 -2.17 11.00
C ARG A 51 4.68 -2.94 9.70
N THR A 52 4.60 -2.20 8.60
CA THR A 52 4.45 -2.78 7.26
C THR A 52 5.72 -2.59 6.43
N THR A 53 5.99 -3.54 5.55
CA THR A 53 7.06 -3.43 4.57
C THR A 53 6.45 -3.01 3.23
N THR A 54 6.74 -1.79 2.79
CA THR A 54 6.30 -1.31 1.48
C THR A 54 7.26 -1.82 0.38
N ARG A 55 6.69 -2.39 -0.68
CA ARG A 55 7.40 -2.78 -1.91
C ARG A 55 6.64 -2.25 -3.12
N ASN A 56 7.37 -1.80 -4.14
CA ASN A 56 6.76 -1.32 -5.37
C ASN A 56 6.28 -2.49 -6.25
N TRP A 57 5.45 -2.18 -7.25
CA TRP A 57 4.91 -3.19 -8.16
C TRP A 57 5.99 -3.92 -8.95
N ASN A 58 7.10 -3.26 -9.33
CA ASN A 58 8.19 -3.92 -10.04
C ASN A 58 8.80 -5.06 -9.21
N THR A 59 9.05 -4.83 -7.91
CA THR A 59 9.55 -5.85 -7.00
C THR A 59 8.54 -6.99 -6.83
N ILE A 60 7.24 -6.68 -6.70
CA ILE A 60 6.21 -7.70 -6.58
C ILE A 60 6.10 -8.54 -7.86
N SER A 61 6.15 -7.91 -9.04
CA SER A 61 6.14 -8.59 -10.33
C SER A 61 7.35 -9.50 -10.52
N GLU A 62 8.55 -9.06 -10.13
CA GLU A 62 9.75 -9.91 -10.17
C GLU A 62 9.64 -11.12 -9.23
N ILE A 63 9.13 -10.93 -8.01
CA ILE A 63 8.87 -12.05 -7.09
C ILE A 63 7.88 -13.03 -7.71
N ALA A 64 6.77 -12.54 -8.26
CA ALA A 64 5.76 -13.37 -8.91
C ALA A 64 6.34 -14.14 -10.11
N ARG A 65 7.18 -13.49 -10.92
CA ARG A 65 7.88 -14.12 -12.05
C ARG A 65 8.78 -15.27 -11.59
N VAL A 66 9.59 -15.05 -10.56
CA VAL A 66 10.49 -16.08 -10.02
C VAL A 66 9.70 -17.26 -9.43
N LEU A 67 8.62 -16.99 -8.69
CA LEU A 67 7.79 -18.04 -8.09
C LEU A 67 6.94 -18.79 -9.11
N GLY A 68 6.49 -18.14 -10.18
CA GLY A 68 5.67 -18.75 -11.24
C GLY A 68 6.46 -19.44 -12.34
N SER A 69 7.79 -19.33 -12.34
CA SER A 69 8.69 -20.03 -13.28
C SER A 69 9.28 -21.32 -12.68
N GLY A 70 8.72 -21.79 -11.56
CA GLY A 70 9.08 -23.05 -10.90
C GLY A 70 8.12 -24.18 -11.24
#